data_AF-A0A534X9R2-F1
#
_entry.id   AF-A0A534X9R2-F1
#
_cell.length_a   1.000
_cell.length_b   1.000
_cell.length_c   1.000
_cell.angle_alpha   90.00
_cell.angle_beta   90.00
_cell.angle_gamma   90.00
#
_symmetry.space_group_name_H-M   'P 1'
#
loop_
_entity.id
_entity.type
_entity.pdbx_description
1 polymer ?
#
loop_
_entity_poly.entity_id
_entity_poly.type
_entity_poly.pdbx_seq_one_letter_code
_entity_poly.pdbx_strand_id
1 'polypeptide(L)'
;MLLRLVDDFRRAMDLSLVLDEEGIAHELRSAGADRWELTVDERDLARAQAALTAFERENPPPAPRVQRPRSPTPAVACGLLFFLSVLAFHVWTGPESSASPWFSRGSAEAAAIVGGEWWRTVTALTLHADAGHAVGNAVLGGLLLAL
;
A
#
# COMPACT_ATOMS: atom_id res chain seq x y z
N MET A 1 -15.60 5.91 40.67
CA MET A 1 -16.80 6.09 39.82
C MET A 1 -16.45 5.78 38.37
N LEU A 2 -17.30 5.05 37.66
CA LEU A 2 -17.10 4.78 36.22
C LEU A 2 -17.31 6.08 35.43
N LEU A 3 -16.30 6.48 34.65
CA LEU A 3 -16.35 7.67 33.81
C LEU A 3 -16.83 7.33 32.40
N ARG A 4 -16.17 6.38 31.74
CA ARG A 4 -16.44 5.95 30.35
C ARG A 4 -16.11 4.46 30.17
N LEU A 5 -16.86 3.81 29.27
CA LEU A 5 -16.53 2.51 28.69
C LEU A 5 -16.17 2.73 27.21
N VAL A 6 -15.05 2.17 26.75
CA VAL A 6 -14.50 2.40 25.41
C VAL A 6 -14.18 1.06 24.75
N ASP A 7 -14.64 0.86 23.52
CA ASP A 7 -14.47 -0.40 22.75
C ASP A 7 -13.17 -0.44 21.91
N ASP A 8 -12.19 0.41 22.23
CA ASP A 8 -10.86 0.47 21.58
C ASP A 8 -9.79 0.88 22.60
N PHE A 9 -8.73 0.07 22.69
CA PHE A 9 -7.59 0.35 23.57
C PHE A 9 -6.90 1.67 23.26
N ARG A 10 -6.73 2.02 21.97
CA ARG A 10 -6.05 3.27 21.59
C ARG A 10 -6.82 4.47 22.08
N ARG A 11 -8.13 4.47 21.84
CA ARG A 11 -9.01 5.53 22.32
C ARG A 11 -9.02 5.60 23.84
N ALA A 12 -9.00 4.46 24.54
CA ALA A 12 -8.95 4.44 25.99
C ALA A 12 -7.63 5.03 26.53
N MET A 13 -6.52 4.77 25.86
CA MET A 13 -5.21 5.36 26.17
C MET A 13 -5.18 6.87 25.94
N ASP A 14 -5.76 7.36 24.84
CA ASP A 14 -5.84 8.80 24.57
C ASP A 14 -6.59 9.54 25.69
N LEU A 15 -7.73 8.98 26.15
CA LEU A 15 -8.51 9.58 27.24
C LEU A 15 -7.76 9.50 28.59
N SER A 16 -7.02 8.43 28.83
CA SER A 16 -6.15 8.28 30.01
C SER A 16 -5.06 9.34 30.01
N LEU A 17 -4.42 9.61 28.87
CA LEU A 17 -3.42 10.67 28.72
C LEU A 17 -4.00 12.06 29.03
N VAL A 18 -5.20 12.37 28.53
CA VAL A 18 -5.86 13.66 28.83
C VAL A 18 -6.09 13.83 30.33
N LEU A 19 -6.49 12.78 31.04
CA LEU A 19 -6.65 12.84 32.49
C LEU A 19 -5.31 13.01 33.22
N ASP A 20 -4.23 12.40 32.72
CA ASP A 20 -2.88 12.56 33.26
C ASP A 20 -2.37 14.01 33.10
N GLU A 21 -2.56 14.60 31.91
CA GLU A 21 -2.20 16.00 31.61
C GLU A 21 -2.96 16.99 32.50
N GLU A 22 -4.23 16.70 32.81
CA GLU A 22 -5.07 17.50 33.71
C GLU A 22 -4.82 17.21 35.21
N GLY A 23 -3.87 16.32 35.53
CA GLY A 23 -3.53 15.93 36.91
C GLY A 23 -4.69 15.27 37.65
N ILE A 24 -5.50 14.47 36.95
CA ILE A 24 -6.64 13.74 37.49
C ILE A 24 -6.25 12.28 37.70
N ALA A 25 -6.29 11.84 38.96
CA ALA A 25 -6.07 10.43 39.29
C ALA A 25 -7.17 9.56 38.67
N HIS A 26 -6.76 8.58 37.88
CA HIS A 26 -7.65 7.70 37.14
C HIS A 26 -7.09 6.28 37.08
N GLU A 27 -7.97 5.32 36.82
CA GLU A 27 -7.61 3.92 36.64
C GLU A 27 -8.25 3.37 35.37
N LEU A 28 -7.42 2.75 34.53
CA LEU A 28 -7.83 2.12 33.28
C LEU A 28 -7.82 0.60 33.45
N ARG A 29 -8.99 -0.04 33.35
CA ARG A 29 -9.15 -1.50 33.50
C ARG A 29 -9.69 -2.13 32.23
N SER A 30 -9.24 -3.35 31.92
CA SER A 30 -9.85 -4.14 30.83
C SER A 30 -11.16 -4.76 31.31
N ALA A 31 -12.24 -4.55 30.56
CA ALA A 31 -13.58 -5.11 30.79
C ALA A 31 -13.90 -6.29 29.84
N GLY A 32 -12.86 -6.88 29.24
CA GLY A 32 -12.94 -8.01 28.28
C GLY A 32 -13.20 -7.59 26.84
N ALA A 33 -12.98 -8.49 25.87
CA ALA A 33 -13.28 -8.37 24.43
C ALA A 33 -13.14 -6.95 23.85
N ASP A 34 -11.95 -6.36 24.02
CA ASP A 34 -11.55 -5.01 23.55
C ASP A 34 -12.25 -3.81 24.22
N ARG A 35 -12.92 -4.03 25.34
CA ARG A 35 -13.53 -2.97 26.15
C ARG A 35 -12.67 -2.55 27.31
N TRP A 36 -12.65 -1.26 27.56
CA TRP A 36 -11.85 -0.62 28.60
C TRP A 36 -12.69 0.32 29.44
N GLU A 37 -12.63 0.15 30.75
CA GLU A 37 -13.27 1.00 31.74
C GLU A 37 -12.29 2.03 32.26
N LEU A 38 -12.64 3.30 32.12
CA LEU A 38 -11.93 4.42 32.72
C LEU A 38 -12.69 4.87 33.96
N THR A 39 -12.03 4.82 35.11
CA THR A 39 -12.63 5.16 36.41
C THR A 39 -11.85 6.27 37.10
N VAL A 40 -12.55 7.13 37.84
CA VAL A 40 -11.98 8.27 38.59
C VAL A 40 -12.59 8.36 40.00
N ASP A 41 -11.95 9.11 40.90
CA ASP A 41 -12.56 9.47 42.19
C ASP A 41 -13.85 10.28 41.96
N GLU A 42 -14.85 10.11 42.81
CA GLU A 42 -16.14 10.80 42.68
C GLU A 42 -15.98 12.33 42.76
N ARG A 43 -14.99 12.82 43.51
CA ARG A 43 -14.68 14.24 43.64
C ARG A 43 -14.16 14.86 42.34
N ASP A 44 -13.50 14.05 41.50
CA ASP A 44 -12.90 14.50 40.25
C ASP A 44 -13.80 14.22 39.03
N LEU A 45 -14.95 13.57 39.22
CA LEU A 45 -15.84 13.14 38.13
C LEU A 45 -16.24 14.30 37.20
N ALA A 46 -16.68 15.42 37.78
CA ALA A 46 -17.11 16.59 37.00
C ALA A 46 -15.94 17.23 36.23
N ARG A 47 -14.75 17.28 36.84
CA ARG A 47 -13.53 17.82 36.24
C ARG A 47 -13.06 16.94 35.08
N ALA A 48 -13.07 15.62 35.29
CA ALA A 48 -12.70 14.63 34.28
C ALA A 48 -13.66 14.69 33.07
N GLN A 49 -14.97 14.78 33.30
CA GLN A 49 -15.94 14.91 32.21
C GLN A 49 -15.73 16.19 31.39
N ALA A 50 -15.43 17.31 32.06
CA ALA A 50 -15.17 18.58 31.39
C ALA A 50 -13.89 18.50 30.52
N ALA A 51 -12.81 17.93 31.05
CA ALA A 51 -11.55 17.72 30.34
C ALA A 51 -11.75 16.85 29.08
N LEU A 52 -12.38 15.69 29.21
CA LEU A 52 -12.62 14.80 28.07
C LEU A 52 -13.52 15.47 27.02
N THR A 53 -14.54 16.21 27.45
CA THR A 53 -15.44 16.92 26.54
C THR A 53 -14.71 18.03 25.78
N ALA A 54 -13.79 18.75 26.43
CA ALA A 54 -12.96 19.76 25.79
C ALA A 54 -12.03 19.12 24.75
N PHE A 55 -11.35 18.03 25.12
CA PHE A 55 -10.49 17.27 24.22
C PHE A 55 -11.25 16.76 22.99
N GLU A 56 -12.46 16.20 23.17
CA GLU A 56 -13.29 15.69 22.07
C GLU A 56 -13.78 16.78 21.12
N ARG A 57 -14.02 17.98 21.63
CA ARG A 57 -14.39 19.15 20.83
C ARG A 57 -13.22 19.64 19.97
N GLU A 58 -12.01 19.57 20.51
CA GLU A 58 -10.78 19.97 19.81
C GLU A 58 -10.28 18.89 18.85
N ASN A 59 -10.52 17.62 19.18
CA ASN A 59 -10.10 16.45 18.44
C ASN A 59 -11.34 15.62 18.04
N PRO A 60 -12.15 16.13 17.09
CA PRO A 60 -13.31 15.38 16.61
C PRO A 60 -12.85 14.02 16.07
N PRO A 61 -13.60 12.93 16.36
CA PRO A 61 -13.23 11.60 15.89
C PRO A 61 -13.10 11.62 14.37
N PRO A 62 -12.05 10.98 13.81
CA PRO A 62 -11.87 10.95 12.37
C PRO A 62 -13.13 10.35 11.74
N ALA A 63 -13.76 11.11 10.84
CA ALA A 63 -14.90 10.63 10.10
C ALA A 63 -14.54 9.27 9.48
N PRO A 64 -15.42 8.25 9.54
CA PRO A 64 -15.17 6.98 8.89
C PRO A 64 -14.75 7.26 7.46
N ARG A 65 -13.50 6.93 7.11
CA ARG A 65 -13.04 7.06 5.72
C ARG A 65 -13.90 6.07 4.95
N VAL A 66 -14.94 6.58 4.28
CA VAL A 66 -15.62 5.85 3.23
C VAL A 66 -14.53 5.56 2.22
N GLN A 67 -14.03 4.31 2.24
CA GLN A 67 -13.12 3.84 1.23
C GLN A 67 -13.90 3.99 -0.08
N ARG A 68 -13.64 5.06 -0.83
CA ARG A 68 -14.17 5.14 -2.18
C ARG A 68 -13.66 3.89 -2.88
N PRO A 69 -14.54 3.05 -3.46
CA PRO A 69 -14.09 1.91 -4.23
C PRO A 69 -13.08 2.46 -5.23
N ARG A 70 -11.84 1.98 -5.14
CA ARG A 70 -10.76 2.38 -6.02
C ARG A 70 -11.26 2.01 -7.42
N SER A 71 -11.63 3.00 -8.22
CA SER A 71 -12.06 2.76 -9.59
C SER A 71 -10.97 1.92 -10.25
N PRO A 72 -11.32 0.85 -11.00
CA PRO A 72 -10.32 0.05 -11.70
C PRO A 72 -9.47 1.02 -12.50
N THR A 73 -8.22 1.18 -12.08
CA THR A 73 -7.35 2.20 -12.64
C THR A 73 -7.07 1.82 -14.09
N PRO A 74 -7.12 2.77 -15.04
CA PRO A 74 -6.72 2.51 -16.43
C PRO A 74 -5.30 1.95 -16.53
N ALA A 75 -4.48 2.13 -15.48
CA ALA A 75 -3.18 1.51 -15.31
C ALA A 75 -3.17 -0.02 -15.45
N VAL A 76 -4.19 -0.72 -14.92
CA VAL A 76 -4.26 -2.19 -15.03
C VAL A 76 -4.51 -2.61 -16.48
N ALA A 77 -5.42 -1.91 -17.16
CA ALA A 77 -5.70 -2.16 -18.58
C ALA A 77 -4.48 -1.84 -19.46
N CYS A 78 -3.79 -0.72 -19.22
CA CYS A 78 -2.56 -0.36 -19.91
C CYS A 78 -1.43 -1.38 -19.68
N GLY A 79 -1.26 -1.85 -18.44
CA GLY A 79 -0.26 -2.88 -18.10
C GLY A 79 -0.57 -4.21 -18.77
N LEU A 80 -1.83 -4.62 -18.80
CA LEU A 80 -2.26 -5.85 -19.48
C LEU A 80 -2.05 -5.77 -21.00
N LEU A 81 -2.41 -4.64 -21.62
CA LEU A 81 -2.18 -4.40 -23.05
C LEU A 81 -0.69 -4.45 -23.41
N PHE A 82 0.16 -3.82 -22.59
CA PHE A 82 1.61 -3.86 -22.77
C PHE A 82 2.14 -5.30 -22.67
N PHE A 83 1.76 -6.04 -21.62
CA PHE A 83 2.16 -7.43 -21.45
C PHE A 83 1.74 -8.32 -22.63
N LEU A 84 0.47 -8.23 -23.04
CA LEU A 84 -0.05 -9.00 -24.19
C LEU A 84 0.69 -8.65 -25.49
N SER A 85 1.06 -7.39 -25.68
CA SER A 85 1.84 -6.95 -26.86
C SER A 85 3.24 -7.56 -26.87
N VAL A 86 3.93 -7.58 -25.73
CA VAL A 86 5.25 -8.21 -25.59
C VAL A 86 5.15 -9.73 -25.80
N LEU A 87 4.12 -10.37 -25.26
CA LEU A 87 3.90 -11.81 -25.43
C LEU A 87 3.60 -12.17 -26.90
N ALA A 88 2.73 -11.41 -27.56
CA ALA A 88 2.44 -11.59 -28.98
C ALA A 88 3.70 -11.40 -29.84
N PHE A 89 4.54 -10.42 -29.51
CA PHE A 89 5.83 -10.22 -30.15
C PHE A 89 6.76 -11.42 -29.97
N HIS A 90 6.84 -11.97 -28.75
CA HIS A 90 7.63 -13.18 -28.47
C HIS A 90 7.15 -14.40 -29.27
N VAL A 91 5.83 -14.61 -29.36
CA VAL A 91 5.24 -15.69 -30.18
C VAL A 91 5.61 -15.52 -31.66
N TRP A 92 5.65 -14.28 -32.15
CA TRP A 92 6.03 -14.00 -33.54
C TRP A 92 7.54 -14.17 -33.78
N THR A 93 8.39 -13.70 -32.89
CA THR A 93 9.86 -13.81 -33.08
C THR A 93 10.41 -15.21 -32.84
N GLY A 94 9.70 -16.02 -32.04
CA GLY A 94 10.12 -17.35 -31.64
C GLY A 94 11.21 -17.34 -30.57
N PRO A 95 11.65 -18.53 -30.12
CA PRO A 95 12.70 -18.69 -29.12
C PRO A 95 14.07 -18.25 -29.66
N GLU A 96 15.01 -18.02 -28.74
CA GLU A 96 16.39 -17.69 -29.11
C GLU A 96 17.00 -18.78 -30.00
N SER A 97 17.51 -18.36 -31.15
CA SER A 97 18.27 -19.21 -32.07
C SER A 97 19.28 -18.36 -32.81
N SER A 98 20.50 -18.87 -32.96
CA SER A 98 21.56 -18.23 -33.75
C SER A 98 21.18 -18.07 -35.23
N ALA A 99 20.20 -18.83 -35.72
CA ALA A 99 19.63 -18.70 -37.06
C ALA A 99 18.47 -17.68 -37.13
N SER A 100 18.03 -17.12 -36.00
CA SER A 100 16.92 -16.17 -35.99
C SER A 100 17.37 -14.79 -36.50
N PRO A 101 16.78 -14.27 -37.59
CA PRO A 101 17.08 -12.93 -38.08
C PRO A 101 16.70 -11.83 -37.07
N TRP A 102 15.80 -12.13 -36.14
CA TRP A 102 15.38 -11.22 -35.07
C TRP A 102 16.43 -11.09 -33.98
N PHE A 103 17.02 -12.19 -33.51
CA PHE A 103 18.06 -12.15 -32.48
C PHE A 103 19.41 -11.69 -33.03
N SER A 104 19.75 -12.04 -34.27
CA SER A 104 21.00 -11.57 -34.90
C SER A 104 21.04 -10.05 -35.10
N ARG A 105 19.90 -9.40 -35.34
CA ARG A 105 19.82 -7.95 -35.57
C ARG A 105 19.32 -7.16 -34.38
N GLY A 106 18.46 -7.73 -33.55
CA GLY A 106 17.78 -7.02 -32.46
C GLY A 106 18.41 -7.22 -31.09
N SER A 107 19.41 -8.10 -30.95
CA SER A 107 20.11 -8.29 -29.67
C SER A 107 20.97 -7.08 -29.29
N ALA A 108 21.13 -6.88 -27.97
CA ALA A 108 21.94 -5.82 -27.41
C ALA A 108 23.44 -6.10 -27.59
N GLU A 109 23.96 -5.74 -28.75
CA GLU A 109 25.39 -5.82 -29.06
C GLU A 109 26.06 -4.47 -28.80
N ALA A 110 26.93 -4.41 -27.78
CA ALA A 110 27.51 -3.15 -27.30
C ALA A 110 28.29 -2.38 -28.38
N ALA A 111 29.06 -3.09 -29.22
CA ALA A 111 29.84 -2.47 -30.30
C ALA A 111 28.92 -1.83 -31.37
N ALA A 112 27.83 -2.49 -31.74
CA ALA A 112 26.85 -1.97 -32.70
C ALA A 112 26.07 -0.78 -32.13
N ILE A 113 25.71 -0.83 -30.83
CA ILE A 113 25.01 0.27 -30.14
C ILE A 113 25.89 1.51 -30.10
N VAL A 114 27.15 1.38 -29.70
CA VAL A 114 28.12 2.50 -29.70
C VAL A 114 28.40 2.97 -31.14
N GLY A 115 28.34 2.06 -32.10
CA GLY A 115 28.45 2.34 -33.54
C GLY A 115 27.25 3.05 -34.17
N GLY A 116 26.18 3.33 -33.42
CA GLY A 116 25.01 4.09 -33.89
C GLY A 116 23.73 3.29 -34.03
N GLU A 117 23.75 1.97 -33.81
CA GLU A 117 22.56 1.12 -33.77
C GLU A 117 21.86 1.18 -32.41
N TRP A 118 21.61 2.39 -31.90
CA TRP A 118 20.97 2.63 -30.61
C TRP A 118 19.58 1.97 -30.50
N TRP A 119 18.89 1.79 -31.63
CA TRP A 119 17.60 1.12 -31.71
C TRP A 119 17.64 -0.31 -31.16
N ARG A 120 18.81 -0.98 -31.17
CA ARG A 120 19.01 -2.30 -30.54
C ARG A 120 18.76 -2.28 -29.04
N THR A 121 18.95 -1.16 -28.35
CA THR A 121 18.64 -1.04 -26.92
C THR A 121 17.14 -1.19 -26.66
N VAL A 122 16.30 -0.71 -27.58
CA VAL A 122 14.84 -0.82 -27.47
C VAL A 122 14.38 -2.20 -27.91
N THR A 123 14.91 -2.72 -29.03
CA THR A 123 14.51 -4.03 -29.56
C THR A 123 14.93 -5.18 -28.65
N ALA A 124 16.07 -5.07 -27.97
CA ALA A 124 16.52 -6.09 -27.02
C ALA A 124 15.60 -6.18 -25.77
N LEU A 125 14.92 -5.10 -25.39
CA LEU A 125 13.96 -5.13 -24.28
C LEU A 125 12.68 -5.91 -24.64
N THR A 126 12.40 -6.12 -25.93
CA THR A 126 11.23 -6.89 -26.38
C THR A 126 11.60 -8.32 -26.78
N LEU A 127 12.85 -8.56 -27.20
CA LEU A 127 13.39 -9.89 -27.49
C LEU A 127 13.73 -10.65 -26.21
N HIS A 128 12.85 -11.56 -25.81
CA HIS A 128 13.08 -12.46 -24.68
C HIS A 128 13.59 -13.81 -25.16
N ALA A 129 14.72 -14.25 -24.61
CA ALA A 129 15.33 -15.54 -24.95
C ALA A 129 14.43 -16.74 -24.60
N ASP A 130 13.66 -16.61 -23.52
CA ASP A 130 12.76 -17.65 -23.00
C ASP A 130 11.44 -17.05 -22.49
N ALA A 131 10.33 -17.74 -22.74
CA ALA A 131 8.99 -17.35 -22.30
C ALA A 131 8.88 -17.24 -20.77
N GLY A 132 9.61 -18.06 -20.01
CA GLY A 132 9.65 -18.02 -18.54
C GLY A 132 10.21 -16.71 -17.99
N HIS A 133 11.21 -16.13 -18.67
CA HIS A 133 11.75 -14.82 -18.28
C HIS A 133 10.75 -13.69 -18.55
N ALA A 134 10.04 -13.75 -19.68
CA ALA A 134 9.00 -12.77 -20.01
C ALA A 134 7.82 -12.83 -19.02
N VAL A 135 7.38 -14.04 -18.65
CA VAL A 135 6.32 -14.25 -17.65
C VAL A 135 6.77 -13.77 -16.26
N GLY A 136 8.00 -14.06 -15.85
CA GLY A 136 8.55 -13.59 -14.58
C GLY A 136 8.56 -12.06 -14.46
N ASN A 137 9.02 -11.37 -15.51
CA ASN A 137 9.03 -9.90 -15.56
C ASN A 137 7.61 -9.32 -15.51
N ALA A 138 6.65 -9.96 -16.18
CA ALA A 138 5.27 -9.52 -16.19
C ALA A 138 4.56 -9.68 -14.84
N VAL A 139 4.79 -10.81 -14.15
CA VAL A 139 4.23 -11.05 -12.82
C VAL A 139 4.82 -10.06 -11.82
N LEU A 140 6.14 -9.86 -11.82
CA LEU A 140 6.79 -8.91 -10.93
C LEU A 140 6.34 -7.46 -11.18
N GLY A 141 6.26 -7.06 -12.45
CA GLY A 141 5.76 -5.74 -12.85
C GLY A 141 4.28 -5.53 -12.48
N GLY A 142 3.45 -6.55 -12.66
CA GLY A 142 2.04 -6.51 -12.25
C GLY A 142 1.87 -6.36 -10.73
N LEU A 143 2.65 -7.10 -9.94
CA LEU A 143 2.65 -6.98 -8.48
C LEU A 143 3.10 -5.60 -8.00
N LEU A 144 4.17 -5.04 -8.59
CA LEU A 144 4.66 -3.70 -8.26
C LEU A 144 3.64 -2.59 -8.55
N LEU A 145 2.87 -2.72 -9.63
CA LEU A 145 1.82 -1.75 -9.99
C LEU A 145 0.53 -1.92 -9.18
N ALA A 146 0.32 -3.09 -8.56
CA ALA A 146 -0.85 -3.40 -7.76
C ALA A 146 -0.69 -3.05 -6.27
N LEU A 147 0.55 -2.89 -5.79
CA LEU A 147 0.88 -2.40 -4.44
C LEU A 147 0.67 -0.88 -4.34
#